data_AF-A0A388LQZ1-F1
#
_entry.id   AF-A0A388LQZ1-F1
#
_cell.length_a   1.000
_cell.length_b   1.000
_cell.length_c   1.000
_cell.angle_alpha   90.00
_cell.angle_beta   90.00
_cell.angle_gamma   90.00
#
_symmetry.space_group_name_H-M   'P 1'
#
loop_
_entity.id
_entity.type
_entity.pdbx_description
1 polymer ?
#
loop_
_entity_poly.entity_id
_entity_poly.type
_entity_poly.pdbx_seq_one_letter_code
_entity_poly.pdbx_strand_id
1 'polypeptide(L)'
;MAEERRERLERDREAERQRLEDKARRAKEMRKALREEQRLQHEEERDARLMRIIRGKMRKDREEEVERYEYKGKKLGKKACKMDANSEEKERLRRIIALRTLGMEEIEDEELLALRRQAAKLNLLEQRKRGPEIQVGNSPPMTTPEKRTNTRLFEESKARIEAIQGEPALASSTTSTLVKIDLSLKHIMAACGPGGRDKFEQDCQEFYDALTIEELKEACRREKGSMENESWQSSA
;
A
#
# COMPACT_ATOMS: atom_id res chain seq x y z
N MET A 1 63.74 33.57 37.00
CA MET A 1 64.24 32.76 35.86
C MET A 1 63.71 31.32 35.85
N ALA A 2 63.76 30.56 36.95
CA ALA A 2 63.26 29.18 36.96
C ALA A 2 61.72 29.06 36.94
N GLU A 3 61.02 29.95 37.66
CA GLU A 3 59.55 29.98 37.70
C GLU A 3 58.94 30.44 36.38
N GLU A 4 59.50 31.47 35.74
CA GLU A 4 59.06 31.96 34.43
C GLU A 4 59.14 30.87 33.33
N ARG A 5 60.14 29.98 33.41
CA ARG A 5 60.26 28.84 32.50
C ARG A 5 59.20 27.77 32.75
N ARG A 6 58.78 27.57 34.01
CA ARG A 6 57.70 26.64 34.37
C ARG A 6 56.34 27.16 33.92
N GLU A 7 56.10 28.46 34.08
CA GLU A 7 54.86 29.10 33.67
C GLU A 7 54.67 29.09 32.13
N ARG A 8 55.75 29.31 31.36
CA ARG A 8 55.71 29.18 29.89
C ARG A 8 55.36 27.75 29.45
N LEU A 9 55.98 26.76 30.08
CA LEU A 9 55.69 25.34 29.82
C LEU A 9 54.25 24.94 30.16
N GLU A 10 53.67 25.52 31.20
CA GLU A 10 52.27 25.28 31.56
C GLU A 10 51.31 25.93 30.56
N ARG A 11 51.56 27.19 30.17
CA ARG A 11 50.81 27.88 29.12
C ARG A 11 50.86 27.14 27.77
N ASP A 12 52.01 26.59 27.39
CA ASP A 12 52.15 25.80 26.17
C ASP A 12 51.35 24.50 26.22
N ARG A 13 51.33 23.80 27.37
CA ARG A 13 50.52 22.58 27.57
C ARG A 13 49.03 22.86 27.56
N GLU A 14 48.59 23.99 28.08
CA GLU A 14 47.18 24.40 28.00
C GLU A 14 46.77 24.79 26.58
N ALA A 15 47.61 25.55 25.87
CA ALA A 15 47.38 25.88 24.46
C ALA A 15 47.35 24.62 23.57
N GLU A 16 48.19 23.63 23.84
CA GLU A 16 48.18 22.37 23.10
C GLU A 16 46.93 21.53 23.40
N ARG A 17 46.47 21.51 24.65
CA ARG A 17 45.19 20.88 25.05
C ARG A 17 44.00 21.53 24.35
N GLN A 18 43.95 22.86 24.29
CA GLN A 18 42.90 23.59 23.57
C GLN A 18 42.92 23.27 22.06
N ARG A 19 44.09 23.25 21.43
CA ARG A 19 44.23 22.88 20.01
C ARG A 19 43.75 21.46 19.72
N LEU A 20 44.02 20.51 20.61
CA LEU A 20 43.53 19.13 20.50
C LEU A 20 42.01 19.06 20.69
N GLU A 21 41.46 19.79 21.66
CA GLU A 21 40.02 19.85 21.90
C GLU A 21 39.27 20.44 20.68
N ASP A 22 39.78 21.53 20.11
CA ASP A 22 39.19 22.16 18.92
C ASP A 22 39.24 21.23 17.71
N LYS A 23 40.35 20.51 17.51
CA LYS A 23 40.44 19.48 16.46
C LYS A 23 39.44 18.36 16.70
N ALA A 24 39.25 17.93 17.94
CA ALA A 24 38.28 16.90 18.29
C ALA A 24 36.83 17.38 18.10
N ARG A 25 36.53 18.66 18.37
CA ARG A 25 35.22 19.27 18.09
C ARG A 25 34.93 19.29 16.59
N ARG A 26 35.85 19.80 15.78
CA ARG A 26 35.71 19.81 14.31
C ARG A 26 35.57 18.40 13.73
N ALA A 27 36.34 17.43 14.23
CA ALA A 27 36.23 16.04 13.78
C ALA A 27 34.86 15.43 14.11
N LYS A 28 34.31 15.74 15.29
CA LYS A 28 32.94 15.32 15.68
C LYS A 28 31.88 15.97 14.78
N GLU A 29 32.04 17.25 14.45
CA GLU A 29 31.13 17.97 13.54
C GLU A 29 31.16 17.36 12.14
N MET A 30 32.35 17.14 11.57
CA MET A 30 32.50 16.47 10.27
C MET A 30 31.86 15.07 10.24
N ARG A 31 32.02 14.31 11.34
CA ARG A 31 31.40 12.99 11.46
C ARG A 31 29.87 13.05 11.53
N LYS A 32 29.30 14.09 12.15
CA LYS A 32 27.85 14.32 12.18
C LYS A 32 27.34 14.73 10.80
N ALA A 33 28.02 15.69 10.16
CA ALA A 33 27.69 16.15 8.82
C ALA A 33 27.66 15.00 7.80
N LEU A 34 28.68 14.12 7.82
CA LEU A 34 28.72 12.95 6.93
C LEU A 34 27.54 12.00 7.15
N ARG A 35 27.08 11.83 8.40
CA ARG A 35 25.93 10.97 8.71
C ARG A 35 24.62 11.58 8.23
N GLU A 36 24.49 12.89 8.33
CA GLU A 36 23.32 13.63 7.83
C GLU A 36 23.29 13.60 6.30
N GLU A 37 24.43 13.79 5.65
CA GLU A 37 24.56 13.68 4.20
C GLU A 37 24.19 12.28 3.69
N GLN A 38 24.65 11.21 4.35
CA GLN A 38 24.24 9.84 3.98
C GLN A 38 22.74 9.60 4.14
N ARG A 39 22.12 10.15 5.19
CA ARG A 39 20.67 10.06 5.38
C ARG A 39 19.92 10.79 4.27
N LEU A 40 20.38 11.99 3.93
CA LEU A 40 19.80 12.80 2.88
C LEU A 40 19.92 12.10 1.52
N GLN A 41 21.09 11.55 1.18
CA GLN A 41 21.27 10.78 -0.05
C GLN A 41 20.32 9.58 -0.15
N HIS A 42 20.13 8.86 0.96
CA HIS A 42 19.21 7.73 0.99
C HIS A 42 17.74 8.17 0.84
N GLU A 43 17.37 9.32 1.39
CA GLU A 43 16.04 9.92 1.21
C GLU A 43 15.84 10.39 -0.24
N GLU A 44 16.82 11.09 -0.81
CA GLU A 44 16.82 11.50 -2.22
C GLU A 44 16.73 10.32 -3.18
N GLU A 45 17.41 9.20 -2.90
CA GLU A 45 17.32 8.00 -3.72
C GLU A 45 15.91 7.37 -3.65
N ARG A 46 15.32 7.31 -2.45
CA ARG A 46 13.95 6.84 -2.26
C ARG A 46 12.96 7.71 -3.02
N ASP A 47 13.10 9.03 -2.93
CA ASP A 47 12.26 9.99 -3.63
C ASP A 47 12.45 9.90 -5.14
N ALA A 48 13.69 9.76 -5.62
CA ALA A 48 13.98 9.56 -7.03
C ALA A 48 13.35 8.26 -7.57
N ARG A 49 13.39 7.17 -6.78
CA ARG A 49 12.74 5.90 -7.12
C ARG A 49 11.22 6.05 -7.18
N LEU A 50 10.63 6.72 -6.19
CA LEU A 50 9.20 7.02 -6.16
C LEU A 50 8.78 7.86 -7.37
N MET A 51 9.52 8.92 -7.69
CA MET A 51 9.25 9.78 -8.84
C MET A 51 9.38 9.03 -10.16
N ARG A 52 10.31 8.08 -10.27
CA ARG A 52 10.42 7.18 -11.44
C ARG A 52 9.17 6.32 -11.60
N ILE A 53 8.66 5.74 -10.50
CA ILE A 53 7.44 4.93 -10.50
C ILE A 53 6.23 5.76 -10.89
N ILE A 54 6.05 6.94 -10.30
CA ILE A 54 4.94 7.86 -10.62
C ILE A 54 4.99 8.22 -12.10
N ARG A 55 6.14 8.66 -12.62
CA ARG A 55 6.31 8.98 -14.04
C ARG A 55 6.05 7.78 -14.94
N GLY A 56 6.48 6.58 -14.55
CA GLY A 56 6.22 5.35 -15.28
C GLY A 56 4.73 5.00 -15.33
N LYS A 57 4.03 5.12 -14.20
CA LYS A 57 2.59 4.86 -14.11
C LYS A 57 1.78 5.85 -14.95
N MET A 58 2.09 7.15 -14.83
CA MET A 58 1.44 8.19 -15.64
C MET A 58 1.63 8.00 -17.15
N ARG A 59 2.78 7.45 -17.60
CA ARG A 59 2.98 7.10 -19.02
C ARG A 59 2.20 5.85 -19.41
N LYS A 60 2.23 4.81 -18.57
CA LYS A 60 1.52 3.56 -18.81
C LYS A 60 0.01 3.77 -18.89
N ASP A 61 -0.56 4.58 -18.00
CA ASP A 61 -1.99 4.87 -17.98
C ASP A 61 -2.43 5.54 -19.31
N ARG A 62 -1.58 6.42 -19.87
CA ARG A 62 -1.81 7.03 -21.20
C ARG A 62 -1.70 6.01 -22.34
N GLU A 63 -0.69 5.14 -22.31
CA GLU A 63 -0.53 4.08 -23.32
C GLU A 63 -1.70 3.08 -23.30
N GLU A 64 -2.16 2.69 -22.11
CA GLU A 64 -3.31 1.78 -21.92
C GLU A 64 -4.64 2.43 -22.31
N GLU A 65 -4.76 3.75 -22.16
CA GLU A 65 -5.89 4.53 -22.69
C GLU A 65 -5.89 4.50 -24.23
N VAL A 66 -4.76 4.81 -24.86
CA VAL A 66 -4.62 4.76 -26.34
C VAL A 66 -4.90 3.35 -26.88
N GLU A 67 -4.34 2.31 -26.26
CA GLU A 67 -4.57 0.92 -26.67
C GLU A 67 -6.05 0.53 -26.61
N ARG A 68 -6.78 0.99 -25.58
CA ARG A 68 -8.23 0.75 -25.46
C ARG A 68 -9.05 1.45 -26.55
N TYR A 69 -8.62 2.63 -26.99
CA TYR A 69 -9.26 3.35 -28.10
C TYR A 69 -8.93 2.71 -29.46
N GLU A 70 -7.70 2.24 -29.67
CA GLU A 70 -7.29 1.58 -30.92
C GLU A 70 -7.94 0.18 -31.09
N TYR A 71 -8.10 -0.59 -30.01
CA TYR A 71 -8.70 -1.93 -30.05
C TYR A 71 -10.22 -1.90 -30.34
N LYS A 72 -10.91 -0.78 -30.07
CA LYS A 72 -12.33 -0.59 -30.41
C LYS A 72 -12.56 -0.13 -31.85
N GLY A 73 -11.55 0.36 -32.57
CA GLY A 73 -11.68 0.90 -33.92
C GLY A 73 -11.61 -0.13 -35.07
N LYS A 74 -11.12 -1.35 -34.84
CA LYS A 74 -10.88 -2.34 -35.91
C LYS A 74 -11.46 -3.73 -35.58
N LYS A 75 -12.79 -3.87 -35.61
CA LYS A 75 -13.45 -5.19 -35.71
C LYS A 75 -14.64 -5.16 -36.67
N LEU A 76 -14.34 -5.12 -37.97
CA LEU A 76 -15.20 -5.70 -39.00
C LEU A 76 -14.33 -6.60 -39.89
N GLY A 77 -14.61 -7.90 -39.85
CA GLY A 77 -14.12 -8.88 -40.82
C GLY A 77 -13.02 -9.82 -40.33
N LYS A 78 -13.18 -11.11 -40.68
CA LYS A 78 -12.18 -12.19 -40.66
C LYS A 78 -11.95 -12.92 -39.34
N LYS A 79 -12.99 -13.68 -38.94
CA LYS A 79 -12.83 -14.91 -38.14
C LYS A 79 -12.38 -16.06 -39.07
N ALA A 80 -11.10 -16.14 -39.40
CA ALA A 80 -10.53 -17.34 -40.06
C ALA A 80 -9.01 -17.52 -39.90
N CYS A 81 -8.27 -16.56 -39.34
CA CYS A 81 -6.80 -16.63 -39.23
C CYS A 81 -6.31 -16.33 -37.79
N LYS A 82 -6.93 -16.96 -36.78
CA LYS A 82 -6.64 -16.69 -35.36
C LYS A 82 -5.66 -17.65 -34.70
N MET A 83 -5.32 -18.77 -35.34
CA MET A 83 -4.44 -19.76 -34.72
C MET A 83 -2.96 -19.41 -34.90
N ASP A 84 -2.56 -18.97 -36.09
CA ASP A 84 -1.16 -18.61 -36.40
C ASP A 84 -0.74 -17.26 -35.80
N ALA A 85 -1.62 -16.26 -35.80
CA ALA A 85 -1.36 -14.98 -35.14
C ALA A 85 -1.16 -15.14 -33.62
N ASN A 86 -1.76 -16.18 -33.01
CA ASN A 86 -1.60 -16.48 -31.60
C ASN A 86 -0.27 -17.20 -31.31
N SER A 87 0.28 -17.97 -32.27
CA SER A 87 1.63 -18.55 -32.11
C SER A 87 2.73 -17.51 -32.30
N GLU A 88 2.61 -16.60 -33.27
CA GLU A 88 3.59 -15.53 -33.47
C GLU A 88 3.60 -14.55 -32.29
N GLU A 89 2.43 -14.15 -31.79
CA GLU A 89 2.37 -13.26 -30.61
C GLU A 89 2.87 -13.98 -29.35
N LYS A 90 2.58 -15.28 -29.19
CA LYS A 90 3.19 -16.09 -28.11
C LYS A 90 4.70 -16.17 -28.24
N GLU A 91 5.24 -16.32 -29.44
CA GLU A 91 6.68 -16.35 -29.66
C GLU A 91 7.32 -14.99 -29.38
N ARG A 92 6.69 -13.90 -29.82
CA ARG A 92 7.09 -12.53 -29.51
C ARG A 92 7.10 -12.28 -28.00
N LEU A 93 6.04 -12.67 -27.30
CA LEU A 93 5.95 -12.56 -25.85
C LEU A 93 7.02 -13.40 -25.14
N ARG A 94 7.31 -14.62 -25.63
CA ARG A 94 8.43 -15.43 -25.11
C ARG A 94 9.78 -14.73 -25.29
N ARG A 95 10.04 -14.08 -26.44
CA ARG A 95 11.27 -13.31 -26.68
C ARG A 95 11.38 -12.10 -25.75
N ILE A 96 10.28 -11.37 -25.55
CA ILE A 96 10.23 -10.21 -24.64
C ILE A 96 10.45 -10.64 -23.18
N ILE A 97 9.79 -11.72 -22.75
CA ILE A 97 9.97 -12.27 -21.41
C ILE A 97 11.42 -12.73 -21.22
N ALA A 98 11.98 -13.49 -22.18
CA ALA A 98 13.36 -13.94 -22.13
C ALA A 98 14.36 -12.77 -22.03
N LEU A 99 14.19 -11.73 -22.85
CA LEU A 99 14.99 -10.49 -22.78
C LEU A 99 14.90 -9.81 -21.42
N ARG A 100 13.69 -9.77 -20.83
CA ARG A 100 13.47 -9.16 -19.53
C ARG A 100 14.04 -10.01 -18.38
N THR A 101 13.99 -11.33 -18.49
CA THR A 101 14.58 -12.24 -17.50
C THR A 101 16.11 -12.29 -17.59
N LEU A 102 16.69 -12.26 -18.80
CA LEU A 102 18.14 -12.18 -19.01
C LEU A 102 18.71 -10.81 -18.59
N GLY A 103 17.94 -9.73 -18.72
CA GLY A 103 18.34 -8.38 -18.26
C GLY A 103 18.07 -8.10 -16.77
N MET A 104 17.46 -9.04 -16.04
CA MET A 104 17.16 -8.93 -14.60
C MET A 104 17.98 -9.93 -13.76
N GLU A 105 18.94 -10.64 -14.36
CA GLU A 105 19.76 -11.63 -13.66
C GLU A 105 20.87 -10.99 -12.80
N GLU A 106 21.09 -9.67 -12.90
CA GLU A 106 22.15 -8.94 -12.17
C GLU A 106 21.65 -7.81 -11.25
N ILE A 107 20.35 -7.77 -10.94
CA ILE A 107 19.84 -6.93 -9.84
C ILE A 107 19.11 -7.83 -8.86
N GLU A 108 19.82 -8.83 -8.34
CA GLU A 108 19.46 -9.30 -7.01
C GLU A 108 19.68 -8.11 -6.09
N ASP A 109 18.59 -7.48 -5.61
CA ASP A 109 18.66 -6.42 -4.60
C ASP A 109 19.64 -6.90 -3.52
N GLU A 110 20.67 -6.10 -3.24
CA GLU A 110 21.72 -6.44 -2.26
C GLU A 110 21.10 -6.80 -0.88
N GLU A 111 19.94 -6.20 -0.61
CA GLU A 111 19.04 -6.51 0.51
C GLU A 111 18.47 -7.94 0.46
N LEU A 112 18.06 -8.44 -0.71
CA LEU A 112 17.56 -9.80 -0.90
C LEU A 112 18.68 -10.83 -0.71
N LEU A 113 19.89 -10.52 -1.20
CA LEU A 113 21.09 -11.33 -0.96
C LEU A 113 21.45 -11.36 0.54
N ALA A 114 21.37 -10.23 1.23
CA ALA A 114 21.59 -10.14 2.66
C ALA A 114 20.55 -10.95 3.45
N LEU A 115 19.25 -10.85 3.10
CA LEU A 115 18.17 -11.63 3.68
C LEU A 115 18.36 -13.13 3.49
N ARG A 116 18.74 -13.58 2.29
CA ARG A 116 19.05 -15.00 2.03
C ARG A 116 20.22 -15.49 2.88
N ARG A 117 21.29 -14.70 3.01
CA ARG A 117 22.44 -15.02 3.89
C ARG A 117 22.03 -15.06 5.36
N GLN A 118 21.13 -14.18 5.80
CA GLN A 118 20.63 -14.16 7.17
C GLN A 118 19.72 -15.36 7.45
N ALA A 119 18.80 -15.68 6.54
CA ALA A 119 17.92 -16.85 6.63
C ALA A 119 18.71 -18.16 6.63
N ALA A 120 19.76 -18.27 5.81
CA ALA A 120 20.66 -19.44 5.82
C ALA A 120 21.43 -19.60 7.14
N LYS A 121 21.69 -18.50 7.87
CA LYS A 121 22.30 -18.51 9.21
C LYS A 121 21.30 -18.83 10.32
N LEU A 122 20.00 -18.70 10.07
CA LEU A 122 18.98 -19.15 11.01
C LEU A 122 18.89 -20.68 10.93
N ASN A 123 19.73 -21.34 11.74
CA ASN A 123 19.60 -22.76 12.04
C ASN A 123 18.23 -22.99 12.70
N LEU A 124 17.23 -23.33 11.90
CA LEU A 124 15.93 -23.85 12.35
C LEU A 124 16.12 -25.26 12.93
N LEU A 125 16.88 -25.37 14.02
CA LEU A 125 17.04 -26.59 14.81
C LEU A 125 15.91 -26.79 15.82
N GLU A 126 14.95 -25.88 15.86
CA GLU A 126 13.72 -26.06 16.62
C GLU A 126 12.70 -26.85 15.78
N GLN A 127 13.07 -28.09 15.43
CA GLN A 127 12.04 -29.08 15.16
C GLN A 127 11.25 -29.24 16.45
N ARG A 128 10.07 -28.62 16.50
CA ARG A 128 9.08 -28.89 17.53
C ARG A 128 8.99 -30.40 17.64
N LYS A 129 9.21 -30.92 18.85
CA LYS A 129 8.95 -32.33 19.16
C LYS A 129 7.50 -32.61 18.80
N ARG A 130 7.26 -33.14 17.59
CA ARG A 130 5.99 -33.72 17.22
C ARG A 130 5.81 -34.86 18.22
N GLY A 131 4.84 -34.72 19.11
CA GLY A 131 4.50 -35.78 20.05
C GLY A 131 4.19 -37.08 19.30
N PRO A 132 4.16 -38.23 20.00
CA PRO A 132 3.85 -39.53 19.40
C PRO A 132 2.62 -39.43 18.51
N GLU A 133 2.75 -39.92 17.27
CA GLU A 133 1.70 -39.91 16.27
C GLU A 133 0.50 -40.71 16.78
N ILE A 134 -0.55 -40.02 17.21
CA ILE A 134 -1.81 -40.65 17.59
C ILE A 134 -2.41 -41.20 16.29
N GLN A 135 -2.58 -42.52 16.22
CA GLN A 135 -3.33 -43.14 15.13
C GLN A 135 -4.74 -42.58 15.15
N VAL A 136 -5.05 -41.68 14.22
CA VAL A 136 -6.40 -41.19 13.96
C VAL A 136 -7.18 -42.35 13.35
N GLY A 137 -7.76 -43.17 14.22
CA GLY A 137 -8.61 -44.28 13.84
C GLY A 137 -9.89 -43.79 13.16
N ASN A 138 -10.21 -44.41 12.03
CA ASN A 138 -11.53 -44.48 11.41
C ASN A 138 -12.33 -43.17 11.35
N SER A 139 -11.80 -42.17 10.64
CA SER A 139 -12.68 -41.15 10.08
C SER A 139 -13.48 -41.76 8.92
N PRO A 140 -14.83 -41.71 8.93
CA PRO A 140 -15.64 -42.25 7.84
C PRO A 140 -15.26 -41.60 6.51
N PRO A 141 -15.33 -42.33 5.37
CA PRO A 141 -15.00 -41.77 4.07
C PRO A 141 -15.86 -40.53 3.86
N MET A 142 -15.18 -39.40 3.66
CA MET A 142 -15.81 -38.12 3.43
C MET A 142 -16.63 -38.21 2.13
N THR A 143 -17.92 -38.51 2.24
CA THR A 143 -18.84 -38.53 1.11
C THR A 143 -19.00 -37.11 0.61
N THR A 144 -18.28 -36.77 -0.46
CA THR A 144 -18.53 -35.55 -1.22
C THR A 144 -19.91 -35.66 -1.86
N PRO A 145 -20.83 -34.71 -1.64
CA PRO A 145 -22.11 -34.68 -2.34
C PRO A 145 -21.89 -34.62 -3.86
N GLU A 146 -22.60 -35.48 -4.59
CA GLU A 146 -22.61 -35.53 -6.04
C GLU A 146 -22.97 -34.17 -6.65
N LYS A 147 -22.21 -33.72 -7.66
CA LYS A 147 -22.45 -32.48 -8.40
C LYS A 147 -23.81 -32.55 -9.12
N ARG A 148 -24.87 -32.08 -8.46
CA ARG A 148 -26.13 -31.79 -9.14
C ARG A 148 -25.93 -30.54 -10.00
N THR A 149 -26.11 -30.69 -11.31
CA THR A 149 -26.09 -29.60 -12.28
C THR A 149 -27.20 -28.60 -11.93
N ASN A 150 -26.80 -27.49 -11.34
CA ASN A 150 -27.65 -26.46 -10.78
C ASN A 150 -28.17 -25.49 -11.87
N THR A 151 -28.88 -26.01 -12.85
CA THR A 151 -29.47 -25.19 -13.93
C THR A 151 -30.73 -24.45 -13.48
N ARG A 152 -31.45 -24.93 -12.46
CA ARG A 152 -32.70 -24.29 -11.99
C ARG A 152 -32.49 -23.05 -11.11
N LEU A 153 -31.45 -23.01 -10.26
CA LEU A 153 -31.24 -21.82 -9.42
C LEU A 153 -30.79 -20.60 -10.23
N PHE A 154 -30.28 -20.76 -11.46
CA PHE A 154 -29.84 -19.64 -12.28
C PHE A 154 -31.01 -18.77 -12.79
N GLU A 155 -32.11 -19.39 -13.23
CA GLU A 155 -33.29 -18.64 -13.72
C GLU A 155 -34.01 -17.90 -12.59
N GLU A 156 -34.18 -18.54 -11.44
CA GLU A 156 -34.83 -17.92 -10.27
C GLU A 156 -34.00 -16.77 -9.70
N SER A 157 -32.66 -16.92 -9.70
CA SER A 157 -31.73 -15.84 -9.33
C SER A 157 -31.78 -14.69 -10.33
N LYS A 158 -31.82 -15.00 -11.63
CA LYS A 158 -31.89 -14.00 -12.70
C LYS A 158 -33.20 -13.22 -12.64
N ALA A 159 -34.32 -13.89 -12.40
CA ALA A 159 -35.62 -13.25 -12.20
C ALA A 159 -35.64 -12.34 -10.96
N ARG A 160 -35.00 -12.73 -9.85
CA ARG A 160 -34.86 -11.86 -8.66
C ARG A 160 -34.02 -10.62 -8.93
N ILE A 161 -32.91 -10.76 -9.66
CA ILE A 161 -32.05 -9.62 -10.00
C ILE A 161 -32.77 -8.66 -10.96
N GLU A 162 -33.50 -9.20 -11.94
CA GLU A 162 -34.28 -8.40 -12.89
C GLU A 162 -35.45 -7.67 -12.20
N ALA A 163 -36.10 -8.29 -11.20
CA ALA A 163 -37.11 -7.63 -10.38
C ALA A 163 -36.55 -6.43 -9.58
N ILE A 164 -35.32 -6.52 -9.08
CA ILE A 164 -34.66 -5.42 -8.36
C ILE A 164 -34.20 -4.30 -9.31
N GLN A 165 -33.86 -4.64 -10.56
CA GLN A 165 -33.43 -3.66 -11.58
C GLN A 165 -34.61 -3.01 -12.32
N GLY A 166 -35.78 -3.63 -12.31
CA GLY A 166 -37.00 -3.14 -12.95
C GLY A 166 -37.78 -2.10 -12.13
N GLU A 167 -37.43 -1.87 -10.86
CA GLU A 167 -37.96 -0.76 -10.08
C GLU A 167 -37.09 0.49 -10.35
N PRO A 168 -37.54 1.45 -11.20
CA PRO A 168 -36.87 2.72 -11.25
C PRO A 168 -37.01 3.35 -9.87
N ALA A 169 -35.88 3.63 -9.20
CA ALA A 169 -35.80 4.48 -8.03
C ALA A 169 -36.18 5.93 -8.42
N LEU A 170 -37.44 6.11 -8.80
CA LEU A 170 -38.17 7.37 -8.82
C LEU A 170 -38.67 7.59 -7.40
N ALA A 171 -37.74 7.95 -6.53
CA ALA A 171 -38.04 8.59 -5.27
C ALA A 171 -37.03 9.72 -5.03
N SER A 172 -36.90 10.59 -6.03
CA SER A 172 -36.77 12.02 -5.77
C SER A 172 -38.07 12.45 -5.10
N SER A 173 -38.12 12.37 -3.78
CA SER A 173 -39.16 13.01 -2.98
C SER A 173 -38.45 13.78 -1.88
N THR A 174 -38.20 15.04 -2.19
CA THR A 174 -38.14 16.13 -1.23
C THR A 174 -39.37 16.04 -0.31
N THR A 175 -39.21 15.43 0.86
CA THR A 175 -40.14 15.62 1.97
C THR A 175 -39.34 16.06 3.18
N SER A 176 -39.41 17.38 3.36
CA SER A 176 -39.13 18.09 4.60
C SER A 176 -39.80 17.38 5.78
N THR A 177 -39.06 16.52 6.43
CA THR A 177 -39.27 16.24 7.84
C THR A 177 -37.93 16.50 8.50
N LEU A 178 -37.93 17.38 9.51
CA LEU A 178 -36.81 17.65 10.42
C LEU A 178 -36.52 16.38 11.23
N VAL A 179 -36.06 15.33 10.56
CA VAL A 179 -35.44 14.19 11.18
C VAL A 179 -33.98 14.56 11.27
N LYS A 180 -33.49 14.73 12.49
CA LYS A 180 -32.08 14.99 12.80
C LYS A 180 -31.23 14.08 11.92
N ILE A 181 -30.57 14.67 10.92
CA ILE A 181 -29.65 13.95 10.06
C ILE A 181 -28.61 13.34 11.00
N ASP A 182 -28.41 12.03 10.93
CA ASP A 182 -27.37 11.40 11.73
C ASP A 182 -26.04 12.00 11.28
N LEU A 183 -25.39 12.77 12.16
CA LEU A 183 -24.12 13.45 11.89
C LEU A 183 -22.95 12.48 11.65
N SER A 184 -23.23 11.18 11.56
CA SER A 184 -22.26 10.13 11.34
C SER A 184 -22.14 9.79 9.85
N LEU A 185 -20.91 9.59 9.38
CA LEU A 185 -20.62 9.18 8.00
C LEU A 185 -21.09 7.74 7.67
N LYS A 186 -21.76 7.05 8.59
CA LYS A 186 -22.14 5.64 8.43
C LYS A 186 -23.11 5.41 7.27
N HIS A 187 -23.84 6.44 6.85
CA HIS A 187 -24.74 6.36 5.71
C HIS A 187 -24.03 6.56 4.36
N ILE A 188 -22.75 6.98 4.35
CA ILE A 188 -21.96 7.13 3.12
C ILE A 188 -21.19 5.83 2.88
N MET A 189 -21.60 5.08 1.86
CA MET A 189 -20.98 3.80 1.53
C MET A 189 -19.91 3.98 0.47
N ALA A 190 -18.69 3.52 0.74
CA ALA A 190 -17.64 3.46 -0.27
C ALA A 190 -17.99 2.44 -1.35
N ALA A 191 -18.12 2.88 -2.60
CA ALA A 191 -18.31 1.98 -3.72
C ALA A 191 -16.99 1.22 -4.00
N CYS A 192 -17.06 -0.11 -4.10
CA CYS A 192 -15.90 -0.94 -4.45
C CYS A 192 -15.74 -1.01 -5.98
N GLY A 193 -14.98 -0.07 -6.56
CA GLY A 193 -14.67 -0.07 -7.99
C GLY A 193 -13.78 1.11 -8.41
N PRO A 194 -13.27 1.14 -9.66
CA PRO A 194 -12.55 2.29 -10.20
C PRO A 194 -13.39 3.55 -10.07
N GLY A 195 -12.84 4.61 -9.47
CA GLY A 195 -13.56 5.87 -9.18
C GLY A 195 -14.51 5.82 -7.98
N GLY A 196 -14.61 4.68 -7.28
CA GLY A 196 -15.41 4.58 -6.05
C GLY A 196 -14.86 5.40 -4.89
N ARG A 197 -13.53 5.60 -4.86
CA ARG A 197 -12.86 6.51 -3.94
C ARG A 197 -13.25 7.97 -4.20
N ASP A 198 -13.17 8.42 -5.45
CA ASP A 198 -13.47 9.81 -5.82
C ASP A 198 -14.92 10.16 -5.50
N LYS A 199 -15.85 9.23 -5.73
CA LYS A 199 -17.25 9.36 -5.34
C LYS A 199 -17.43 9.43 -3.82
N PHE A 200 -16.76 8.56 -3.07
CA PHE A 200 -16.84 8.61 -1.60
C PHE A 200 -16.29 9.92 -1.05
N GLU A 201 -15.19 10.44 -1.59
CA GLU A 201 -14.63 11.73 -1.20
C GLU A 201 -15.59 12.89 -1.55
N GLN A 202 -16.20 12.84 -2.73
CA GLN A 202 -17.23 13.80 -3.14
C GLN A 202 -18.46 13.76 -2.24
N ASP A 203 -19.00 12.56 -1.96
CA ASP A 203 -20.17 12.38 -1.09
C ASP A 203 -19.87 12.85 0.34
N CYS A 204 -18.65 12.62 0.86
CA CYS A 204 -18.20 13.18 2.14
C CYS A 204 -18.20 14.71 2.11
N GLN A 205 -17.68 15.30 1.05
CA GLN A 205 -17.60 16.75 0.91
C GLN A 205 -19.01 17.37 0.85
N GLU A 206 -19.89 16.83 0.01
CA GLU A 206 -21.28 17.26 -0.11
C GLU A 206 -22.04 17.13 1.21
N PHE A 207 -21.78 16.08 1.98
CA PHE A 207 -22.37 15.89 3.30
C PHE A 207 -21.98 17.00 4.28
N TYR A 208 -20.69 17.32 4.39
CA TYR A 208 -20.23 18.38 5.29
C TYR A 208 -20.64 19.78 4.84
N ASP A 209 -20.70 20.03 3.53
CA ASP A 209 -21.15 21.32 2.98
C ASP A 209 -22.65 21.55 3.18
N ALA A 210 -23.44 20.48 3.29
CA ALA A 210 -24.86 20.56 3.60
C ALA A 210 -25.17 20.82 5.08
N LEU A 211 -24.20 20.61 5.99
CA LEU A 211 -24.38 20.82 7.42
C LEU A 211 -24.32 22.30 7.79
N THR A 212 -25.22 22.72 8.68
CA THR A 212 -25.17 24.06 9.26
C THR A 212 -24.06 24.18 10.30
N ILE A 213 -23.62 25.41 10.58
CA ILE A 213 -22.59 25.69 11.60
C ILE A 213 -22.97 25.13 12.98
N GLU A 214 -24.26 25.13 13.32
CA GLU A 214 -24.78 24.57 14.58
C GLU A 214 -24.59 23.04 14.64
N GLU A 215 -24.86 22.34 13.54
CA GLU A 215 -24.71 20.89 13.41
C GLU A 215 -23.23 20.46 13.40
N LEU A 216 -22.37 21.21 12.71
CA LEU A 216 -20.91 21.01 12.74
C LEU A 216 -20.35 21.17 14.16
N LYS A 217 -20.81 22.20 14.90
CA LYS A 217 -20.46 22.36 16.32
C LYS A 217 -20.93 21.17 17.15
N GLU A 218 -22.11 20.64 16.88
CA GLU A 218 -22.64 19.46 17.58
C GLU A 218 -21.81 18.20 17.28
N ALA A 219 -21.43 17.97 16.02
CA ALA A 219 -20.55 16.87 15.63
C ALA A 219 -19.21 16.93 16.38
N CYS A 220 -18.56 18.10 16.38
CA CYS A 220 -17.30 18.33 17.11
C CYS A 220 -17.46 18.13 18.63
N ARG A 221 -18.60 18.52 19.22
CA ARG A 221 -18.87 18.27 20.66
C ARG A 221 -18.99 16.77 20.96
N ARG A 222 -19.67 16.00 20.10
CA ARG A 222 -19.80 14.53 20.26
C ARG A 222 -18.44 13.84 20.19
N GLU A 223 -17.60 14.22 19.23
CA GLU A 223 -16.25 13.64 19.07
C GLU A 223 -15.32 14.00 20.24
N LYS A 224 -15.35 15.27 20.69
CA LYS A 224 -14.55 15.71 21.84
C LYS A 224 -14.89 14.96 23.14
N GLY A 225 -16.15 14.57 23.32
CA GLY A 225 -16.60 13.74 24.44
C GLY A 225 -16.25 12.24 24.31
N SER A 226 -15.89 11.77 23.12
CA SER A 226 -15.51 10.37 22.88
C SER A 226 -14.03 10.11 23.20
N MET A 227 -13.14 11.09 23.01
CA MET A 227 -11.70 10.95 23.32
C MET A 227 -11.42 10.71 24.81
N GLU A 228 -12.25 11.25 25.72
CA GLU A 228 -12.06 11.02 27.16
C GLU A 228 -12.47 9.60 27.60
N ASN A 229 -13.34 8.91 26.85
CA ASN A 229 -13.88 7.61 27.26
C ASN A 229 -13.10 6.41 26.69
N GLU A 230 -12.39 6.57 25.57
CA GLU A 230 -11.57 5.48 24.98
C GLU A 230 -10.23 5.28 25.69
N SER A 231 -9.73 6.29 26.41
CA SER A 231 -8.51 6.20 27.24
C SER A 231 -8.68 5.26 28.44
N TRP A 232 -9.90 5.11 28.97
CA TRP A 232 -10.15 4.27 30.15
C TRP A 232 -10.42 2.78 29.83
N GLN A 233 -10.71 2.43 28.57
CA GLN A 233 -11.02 1.04 28.19
C GLN A 233 -9.80 0.24 27.68
N SER A 234 -8.69 0.91 27.34
CA SER A 234 -7.44 0.22 26.94
C SER A 234 -6.50 -0.11 28.12
N SER A 235 -6.97 0.01 29.37
CA SER A 235 -6.21 -0.32 30.59
C SER A 235 -6.91 -1.34 31.50
N ALA A 236 -7.69 -2.26 30.93
CA ALA A 236 -8.28 -3.41 31.64
C ALA A 236 -7.83 -4.75 31.04
#